data_AF-A0A1W1HFA5-F1
#
_entry.id   AF-A0A1W1HFA5-F1
#
_cell.length_a   1.000
_cell.length_b   1.000
_cell.length_c   1.000
_cell.angle_alpha   90.00
_cell.angle_beta   90.00
_cell.angle_gamma   90.00
#
_symmetry.space_group_name_H-M   'P 1'
#
loop_
_entity.id
_entity.type
_entity.pdbx_description
1 polymer ?
#
loop_
_entity_poly.entity_id
_entity_poly.type
_entity_poly.pdbx_seq_one_letter_code
_entity_poly.pdbx_strand_id
1 'polypeptide(L)'
;MKKKTEPQFHNDIKSHKGKINILLIAPHGHPNNDENTGALTRYIAEQIDVYYIINEVFKKPHKGKGEIVDKEEKIINLNNRQQVEKHLKEDFLAPLLLCKKEIVEKYGSAILLWIHGIKDKNLEGDVAKDGDINPEDTHILVGYGQHKTEKRYTAQSKIVDRLIQSLSDNGITAVLANINKEKNQKQYCAWDKNNMNQLFRDGDYKDPNVQSIQLEFRWTGCRKTDEDILITSKKVANAISFLIQPEIETSDENKSIHHETSVLENRDDVIEMEDHIIQKAYDKLAQIFSRNYEQALMEAGQYLVRTFYGGEQNIEENPYDEDFVFSQETIENARLKKSPQKETLNQLYHKIDENRASNMPSKAWIYNAVNLIVQWYDIKTELKDSFHTYRNLSVSHKIYLLGVKNIEDKQILIEKIYKDDLSVRQLKEAKQTTTEKTPTLLSLINKPSELAKKENKEIINLKFLTKKGVKQLEHYQDIIEQKNADFSRKIEQLEEELKAYKQHVKEISKIKDKVEKALLEKTGN
;
A
#
# COMPACT_ATOMS: atom_id res chain seq x y z
N MET A 1 24.98 -23.21 5.97
CA MET A 1 24.68 -21.99 5.20
C MET A 1 24.96 -20.79 6.08
N LYS A 2 25.92 -19.94 5.69
CA LYS A 2 26.25 -18.71 6.43
C LYS A 2 25.08 -17.74 6.28
N LYS A 3 24.47 -17.32 7.40
CA LYS A 3 23.51 -16.21 7.44
C LYS A 3 24.17 -15.02 6.72
N LYS A 4 23.53 -14.50 5.68
CA LYS A 4 23.88 -13.19 5.12
C LYS A 4 23.66 -12.19 6.23
N THR A 5 24.74 -11.75 6.87
CA THR A 5 24.74 -10.56 7.73
C THR A 5 24.33 -9.39 6.87
N GLU A 6 23.20 -8.76 7.21
CA GLU A 6 22.84 -7.44 6.72
C GLU A 6 24.03 -6.48 6.89
N PRO A 7 24.20 -5.50 6.00
CA PRO A 7 25.27 -4.52 6.14
C PRO A 7 25.10 -3.78 7.46
N GLN A 8 25.96 -4.07 8.44
CA GLN A 8 26.14 -3.22 9.59
C GLN A 8 26.75 -1.91 9.08
N PHE A 9 25.91 -0.89 8.96
CA PHE A 9 26.35 0.46 8.65
C PHE A 9 27.27 0.92 9.78
N HIS A 10 28.56 1.09 9.47
CA HIS A 10 29.59 1.60 10.37
C HIS A 10 29.44 3.11 10.69
N ASN A 11 28.22 3.65 10.58
CA ASN A 11 27.99 5.08 10.60
C ASN A 11 27.43 5.55 11.94
N ASP A 12 28.03 6.63 12.44
CA ASP A 12 27.61 7.41 13.60
C ASP A 12 26.15 7.90 13.52
N ILE A 13 25.56 7.91 12.33
CA ILE A 13 24.16 8.27 12.06
C ILE A 13 23.37 6.98 11.86
N LYS A 14 22.30 6.81 12.66
CA LYS A 14 21.47 5.61 12.62
C LYS A 14 20.40 5.75 11.53
N SER A 15 20.20 4.70 10.75
CA SER A 15 19.08 4.59 9.81
C SER A 15 18.35 3.26 10.00
N HIS A 16 17.08 3.24 9.65
CA HIS A 16 16.24 2.03 9.71
C HIS A 16 15.19 2.07 8.60
N LYS A 17 14.85 0.88 8.11
CA LYS A 17 13.84 0.68 7.08
C LYS A 17 12.50 0.36 7.72
N GLY A 18 11.47 1.11 7.34
CA GLY A 18 10.10 0.85 7.78
C GLY A 18 9.25 0.11 6.76
N LYS A 19 7.96 0.01 7.06
CA LYS A 19 6.92 -0.64 6.24
C LYS A 19 5.83 0.32 5.74
N ILE A 20 6.04 1.63 5.87
CA ILE A 20 5.09 2.64 5.39
C ILE A 20 5.78 3.78 4.64
N ASN A 21 4.99 4.61 3.95
CA ASN A 21 5.49 5.67 3.06
C ASN A 21 6.01 6.95 3.76
N ILE A 22 6.35 6.86 5.05
CA ILE A 22 6.82 7.98 5.86
C ILE A 22 8.27 7.73 6.27
N LEU A 23 9.10 8.78 6.15
CA LEU A 23 10.47 8.84 6.62
C LEU A 23 10.62 9.94 7.66
N LEU A 24 10.99 9.57 8.88
CA LEU A 24 11.30 10.52 9.95
C LEU A 24 12.79 10.85 9.97
N ILE A 25 13.13 12.13 10.11
CA ILE A 25 14.53 12.58 10.07
C ILE A 25 14.79 13.49 11.26
N ALA A 26 15.66 13.07 12.18
CA ALA A 26 16.15 13.92 13.28
C ALA A 26 17.59 14.36 12.97
N PRO A 27 17.81 15.47 12.26
CA PRO A 27 19.15 15.88 11.85
C PRO A 27 19.97 16.50 12.99
N HIS A 28 19.35 16.90 14.11
CA HIS A 28 19.99 17.68 15.19
C HIS A 28 19.82 17.07 16.60
N GLY A 29 19.63 15.76 16.71
CA GLY A 29 19.40 15.05 17.98
C GLY A 29 20.56 15.03 18.97
N HIS A 30 21.70 15.64 18.63
CA HIS A 30 22.83 15.81 19.56
C HIS A 30 22.41 16.63 20.81
N PRO A 31 22.81 16.25 22.05
CA PRO A 31 22.37 16.89 23.30
C PRO A 31 22.57 18.41 23.36
N ASN A 32 23.67 18.92 22.80
CA ASN A 32 23.94 20.37 22.74
C ASN A 32 23.13 21.15 21.69
N ASN A 33 22.18 20.52 20.99
CA ASN A 33 21.37 21.14 19.93
C ASN A 33 19.88 20.96 20.18
N ASP A 34 19.23 20.06 19.45
CA ASP A 34 17.80 19.80 19.51
C ASP A 34 17.62 18.56 20.39
N GLU A 35 18.03 18.69 21.67
CA GLU A 35 18.09 17.60 22.65
C GLU A 35 16.81 16.73 22.64
N ASN A 36 16.98 15.42 22.79
CA ASN A 36 15.91 14.41 22.80
C ASN A 36 15.08 14.24 21.52
N THR A 37 15.31 15.01 20.45
CA THR A 37 14.61 14.77 19.16
C THR A 37 14.95 13.43 18.53
N GLY A 38 16.17 12.92 18.75
CA GLY A 38 16.58 11.58 18.32
C GLY A 38 15.79 10.48 19.05
N ALA A 39 15.67 10.57 20.38
CA ALA A 39 14.86 9.66 21.19
C ALA A 39 13.37 9.72 20.78
N LEU A 40 12.80 10.93 20.69
CA LEU A 40 11.42 11.14 20.24
C LEU A 40 11.16 10.49 18.87
N THR A 41 12.06 10.70 17.90
CA THR A 41 11.93 10.12 16.56
C THR A 41 11.96 8.60 16.59
N ARG A 42 12.85 8.01 17.39
CA ARG A 42 12.95 6.55 17.56
C ARG A 42 11.66 5.97 18.14
N TYR A 43 11.11 6.58 19.20
CA TYR A 43 9.86 6.12 19.82
C TYR A 43 8.64 6.27 18.91
N ILE A 44 8.57 7.33 18.10
CA ILE A 44 7.53 7.42 17.06
C ILE A 44 7.70 6.27 16.07
N ALA A 45 8.95 6.02 15.66
CA ALA A 45 9.22 5.05 14.62
C ALA A 45 8.90 3.61 14.99
N GLU A 46 9.27 3.20 16.20
CA GLU A 46 9.03 1.85 16.71
C GLU A 46 7.54 1.52 16.85
N GLN A 47 6.67 2.52 17.04
CA GLN A 47 5.22 2.31 17.21
C GLN A 47 4.48 2.00 15.91
N ILE A 48 4.94 2.55 14.78
CA ILE A 48 4.23 2.46 13.50
C ILE A 48 5.12 1.98 12.34
N ASP A 49 6.32 1.49 12.67
CA ASP A 49 7.27 0.87 11.74
C ASP A 49 7.58 1.76 10.52
N VAL A 50 7.96 3.02 10.77
CA VAL A 50 8.39 3.98 9.73
C VAL A 50 9.88 3.90 9.47
N TYR A 51 10.28 4.37 8.28
CA TYR A 51 11.69 4.63 8.02
C TYR A 51 12.16 5.77 8.92
N TYR A 52 13.42 5.71 9.38
CA TYR A 52 14.01 6.85 10.08
C TYR A 52 15.50 7.04 9.80
N ILE A 53 15.97 8.27 9.95
CA ILE A 53 17.38 8.66 9.99
C ILE A 53 17.60 9.60 11.18
N ILE A 54 18.49 9.22 12.09
CA ILE A 54 18.72 9.92 13.37
C ILE A 54 20.20 10.26 13.51
N ASN A 55 20.49 11.55 13.66
CA ASN A 55 21.81 12.05 14.04
C ASN A 55 21.81 12.47 15.52
N GLU A 56 22.58 11.76 16.33
CA GLU A 56 22.89 12.11 17.72
C GLU A 56 24.38 12.49 17.90
N VAL A 57 25.16 12.47 16.81
CA VAL A 57 26.63 12.52 16.86
C VAL A 57 27.19 13.85 16.37
N PHE A 58 26.72 14.37 15.25
CA PHE A 58 27.17 15.66 14.72
C PHE A 58 26.41 16.80 15.38
N LYS A 59 27.14 17.80 15.87
CA LYS A 59 26.58 19.06 16.40
C LYS A 59 26.64 20.17 15.36
N LYS A 60 25.69 21.09 15.40
CA LYS A 60 25.65 22.32 14.61
C LYS A 60 26.84 23.21 14.99
N PRO A 61 27.47 23.89 14.01
CA PRO A 61 28.42 24.96 14.28
C PRO A 61 27.81 26.05 15.16
N HIS A 62 28.61 26.68 16.02
CA HIS A 62 28.18 27.86 16.77
C HIS A 62 27.96 29.03 15.80
N LYS A 63 26.80 29.70 15.91
CA LYS A 63 26.47 30.87 15.09
C LYS A 63 27.38 32.05 15.44
N GLY A 64 28.17 32.55 14.49
CA GLY A 64 29.09 33.68 14.67
C GLY A 64 30.00 33.92 13.46
N LYS A 65 30.87 34.94 13.52
CA LYS A 65 31.89 35.17 12.49
C LYS A 65 32.89 34.00 12.51
N GLY A 66 32.81 33.15 11.49
CA GLY A 66 33.64 31.96 11.33
C GLY A 66 32.95 30.68 11.79
N GLU A 67 31.80 30.31 11.22
CA GLU A 67 31.22 28.97 11.42
C GLU A 67 32.27 27.93 11.01
N ILE A 68 32.86 27.25 12.00
CA ILE A 68 33.80 26.16 11.78
C ILE A 68 32.97 24.91 11.45
N VAL A 69 33.16 24.41 10.22
CA VAL A 69 32.61 23.13 9.77
C VAL A 69 33.76 22.14 9.76
N ASP A 70 33.66 21.10 10.57
CA ASP A 70 34.72 20.12 10.78
C ASP A 70 34.12 18.73 10.94
N LYS A 71 34.49 17.81 10.04
CA LYS A 71 33.99 16.43 10.08
C LYS A 71 34.63 15.62 11.20
N GLU A 72 35.91 15.85 11.49
CA GLU A 72 36.68 15.10 12.48
C GLU A 72 36.17 15.45 13.89
N GLU A 73 35.93 16.74 14.14
CA GLU A 73 35.35 17.25 15.38
C GLU A 73 33.82 17.11 15.46
N LYS A 74 33.21 16.46 14.46
CA LYS A 74 31.76 16.21 14.36
C LYS A 74 30.92 17.49 14.43
N ILE A 75 31.41 18.57 13.82
CA ILE A 75 30.78 19.90 13.76
C ILE A 75 30.21 20.14 12.36
N ILE A 76 29.00 19.64 12.10
CA ILE A 76 28.32 19.78 10.81
C ILE A 76 26.82 19.99 11.06
N ASN A 77 26.23 20.97 10.36
CA ASN A 77 24.79 21.19 10.38
C ASN A 77 24.11 20.28 9.34
N LEU A 78 23.50 19.18 9.79
CA LEU A 78 22.82 18.22 8.92
C LEU A 78 21.49 18.72 8.34
N ASN A 79 21.04 19.92 8.71
CA ASN A 79 19.92 20.61 8.03
C ASN A 79 20.44 21.70 7.07
N ASN A 80 21.75 21.75 6.79
CA ASN A 80 22.35 22.59 5.76
C ASN A 80 22.81 21.72 4.59
N ARG A 81 22.13 21.85 3.45
CA ARG A 81 22.37 21.10 2.22
C ARG A 81 23.81 21.15 1.75
N GLN A 82 24.43 22.33 1.72
CA GLN A 82 25.81 22.47 1.23
C GLN A 82 26.82 21.75 2.15
N GLN A 83 26.61 21.82 3.46
CA GLN A 83 27.47 21.11 4.41
C GLN A 83 27.31 19.60 4.30
N VAL A 84 26.07 19.11 4.17
CA VAL A 84 25.77 17.70 3.97
C VAL A 84 26.37 17.17 2.66
N GLU A 85 26.12 17.83 1.53
CA GLU A 85 26.64 17.42 0.21
C GLU A 85 28.18 17.37 0.19
N LYS A 86 28.83 18.31 0.88
CA LYS A 86 30.30 18.40 0.90
C LYS A 86 30.95 17.41 1.87
N HIS A 87 30.37 17.18 3.04
CA HIS A 87 31.06 16.48 4.13
C HIS A 87 30.40 15.15 4.54
N LEU A 88 29.10 15.00 4.34
CA LEU A 88 28.30 13.85 4.79
C LEU A 88 27.50 13.21 3.64
N LYS A 89 28.08 13.22 2.44
CA LYS A 89 27.47 12.62 1.25
C LYS A 89 27.17 11.13 1.47
N GLU A 90 28.16 10.36 1.92
CA GLU A 90 28.00 8.92 2.15
C GLU A 90 27.29 8.61 3.47
N ASP A 91 27.52 9.43 4.50
CA ASP A 91 27.08 9.11 5.86
C ASP A 91 25.64 9.51 6.15
N PHE A 92 25.11 10.50 5.44
CA PHE A 92 23.75 11.03 5.65
C PHE A 92 22.95 11.14 4.35
N LEU A 93 23.50 11.78 3.32
CA LEU A 93 22.76 12.04 2.08
C LEU A 93 22.44 10.74 1.33
N ALA A 94 23.39 9.84 1.16
CA ALA A 94 23.18 8.57 0.49
C ALA A 94 22.12 7.69 1.20
N PRO A 95 22.15 7.50 2.53
CA PRO A 95 21.06 6.85 3.27
C PRO A 95 19.70 7.52 3.09
N LEU A 96 19.64 8.86 3.09
CA LEU A 96 18.40 9.62 2.84
C LEU A 96 17.85 9.34 1.44
N LEU A 97 18.69 9.40 0.43
CA LEU A 97 18.31 9.11 -0.96
C LEU A 97 17.88 7.65 -1.14
N LEU A 98 18.54 6.71 -0.47
CA LEU A 98 18.20 5.29 -0.49
C LEU A 98 16.83 5.03 0.14
N CYS A 99 16.58 5.52 1.35
CA CYS A 99 15.29 5.35 2.02
C CYS A 99 14.15 5.98 1.20
N LYS A 100 14.35 7.21 0.70
CA LYS A 100 13.39 7.87 -0.16
C LYS A 100 13.11 7.06 -1.42
N LYS A 101 14.14 6.58 -2.11
CA LYS A 101 14.00 5.77 -3.33
C LYS A 101 13.16 4.52 -3.06
N GLU A 102 13.49 3.78 -2.00
CA GLU A 102 12.78 2.55 -1.63
C GLU A 102 11.29 2.83 -1.32
N ILE A 103 11.01 3.91 -0.59
CA ILE A 103 9.63 4.33 -0.30
C ILE A 103 8.87 4.65 -1.60
N VAL A 104 9.45 5.46 -2.48
CA VAL A 104 8.79 5.84 -3.74
C VAL A 104 8.57 4.62 -4.64
N GLU A 105 9.54 3.71 -4.72
CA GLU A 105 9.40 2.47 -5.49
C GLU A 105 8.30 1.56 -4.93
N LYS A 106 8.14 1.48 -3.60
CA LYS A 106 7.19 0.58 -2.96
C LYS A 106 5.77 1.14 -2.82
N TYR A 107 5.64 2.45 -2.59
CA TYR A 107 4.37 3.11 -2.24
C TYR A 107 3.97 4.23 -3.21
N GLY A 108 4.78 4.51 -4.24
CA GLY A 108 4.53 5.56 -5.25
C GLY A 108 4.83 6.99 -4.80
N SER A 109 4.87 7.25 -3.49
CA SER A 109 5.16 8.58 -2.92
C SER A 109 5.83 8.46 -1.55
N ALA A 110 6.52 9.53 -1.11
CA ALA A 110 7.16 9.61 0.20
C ALA A 110 6.74 10.89 0.94
N ILE A 111 6.46 10.75 2.24
CA ILE A 111 6.30 11.89 3.16
C ILE A 111 7.51 11.93 4.10
N LEU A 112 8.30 13.00 4.02
CA LEU A 112 9.46 13.23 4.86
C LEU A 112 9.10 14.22 5.97
N LEU A 113 9.25 13.79 7.22
CA LEU A 113 9.03 14.63 8.39
C LEU A 113 10.37 14.91 9.09
N TRP A 114 10.82 16.16 9.04
CA TRP A 114 12.03 16.62 9.69
C TRP A 114 11.74 17.02 11.13
N ILE A 115 12.17 16.20 12.08
CA ILE A 115 11.93 16.34 13.51
C ILE A 115 13.01 17.21 14.13
N HIS A 116 12.62 18.42 14.52
CA HIS A 116 13.46 19.43 15.14
C HIS A 116 12.98 19.81 16.52
N GLY A 117 13.87 20.49 17.26
CA GLY A 117 13.60 20.97 18.59
C GLY A 117 13.68 22.48 18.68
N ILE A 118 12.66 23.10 19.23
CA ILE A 118 12.61 24.53 19.51
C ILE A 118 12.50 24.79 21.02
N LYS A 119 13.14 25.86 21.50
CA LYS A 119 13.00 26.33 22.89
C LYS A 119 11.67 27.06 23.04
N ASP A 120 11.01 26.90 24.19
CA ASP A 120 9.66 27.43 24.46
C ASP A 120 9.50 28.91 24.05
N LYS A 121 10.38 29.80 24.54
CA LYS A 121 10.39 31.23 24.17
C LYS A 121 10.47 31.52 22.68
N ASN A 122 11.21 30.71 21.92
CA ASN A 122 11.34 30.91 20.47
C ASN A 122 10.06 30.47 19.75
N LEU A 123 9.41 29.43 20.25
CA LEU A 123 8.14 28.93 19.74
C LEU A 123 7.02 29.93 20.01
N GLU A 124 6.90 30.40 21.25
CA GLU A 124 5.91 31.42 21.62
C GLU A 124 6.04 32.68 20.76
N GLY A 125 7.27 33.12 20.49
CA GLY A 125 7.53 34.26 19.62
C GLY A 125 7.28 33.99 18.13
N ASP A 126 7.06 32.74 17.70
CA ASP A 126 6.69 32.37 16.33
C ASP A 126 5.20 32.11 16.15
N VAL A 127 4.42 31.93 17.20
CA VAL A 127 2.96 31.84 17.07
C VAL A 127 2.41 33.23 16.74
N ALA A 128 1.49 33.31 15.77
CA ALA A 128 0.85 34.58 15.43
C ALA A 128 0.01 35.08 16.62
N LYS A 129 0.24 36.32 17.04
CA LYS A 129 -0.43 36.91 18.22
C LYS A 129 -1.92 37.21 18.01
N ASP A 130 -2.35 37.19 16.76
CA ASP A 130 -3.68 37.66 16.34
C ASP A 130 -4.65 36.47 16.14
N GLY A 131 -4.23 35.25 16.47
CA GLY A 131 -5.05 34.04 16.33
C GLY A 131 -5.64 33.55 17.66
N ASP A 132 -6.63 32.67 17.56
CA ASP A 132 -7.34 32.06 18.72
C ASP A 132 -6.47 31.06 19.51
N ILE A 133 -5.23 30.82 19.09
CA ILE A 133 -4.35 29.84 19.69
C ILE A 133 -3.40 30.56 20.66
N ASN A 134 -3.52 30.22 21.94
CA ASN A 134 -2.58 30.66 22.94
C ASN A 134 -1.17 30.12 22.62
N PRO A 135 -0.14 30.98 22.49
CA PRO A 135 1.22 30.54 22.26
C PRO A 135 1.69 29.52 23.29
N GLU A 136 1.25 29.62 24.55
CA GLU A 136 1.60 28.70 25.64
C GLU A 136 0.98 27.30 25.48
N ASP A 137 0.00 27.11 24.61
CA ASP A 137 -0.65 25.80 24.36
C ASP A 137 -0.13 25.13 23.09
N THR A 138 0.76 25.79 22.34
CA THR A 138 1.29 25.29 21.06
C THR A 138 2.43 24.29 21.28
N HIS A 139 2.29 23.08 20.76
CA HIS A 139 3.26 21.99 20.92
C HIS A 139 4.27 21.93 19.77
N ILE A 140 3.83 22.22 18.53
CA ILE A 140 4.62 22.06 17.30
C ILE A 140 4.41 23.26 16.36
N LEU A 141 5.51 23.77 15.78
CA LEU A 141 5.43 24.62 14.59
C LEU A 141 5.70 23.81 13.32
N VAL A 142 4.93 24.08 12.27
CA VAL A 142 4.98 23.36 11.00
C VAL A 142 5.51 24.27 9.91
N GLY A 143 6.64 23.88 9.30
CA GLY A 143 7.28 24.57 8.18
C GLY A 143 7.33 23.68 6.95
N TYR A 144 6.94 24.19 5.79
CA TYR A 144 6.98 23.46 4.51
C TYR A 144 7.36 24.40 3.36
N GLY A 145 8.15 25.43 3.65
CA GLY A 145 8.62 26.43 2.70
C GLY A 145 7.69 27.62 2.49
N GLN A 146 6.70 27.82 3.37
CA GLN A 146 5.84 29.00 3.34
C GLN A 146 6.65 30.27 3.66
N HIS A 147 6.39 31.37 2.96
CA HIS A 147 7.01 32.66 3.24
C HIS A 147 6.15 33.78 2.65
N LYS A 148 6.25 35.00 3.19
CA LYS A 148 5.42 36.13 2.78
C LYS A 148 5.63 36.54 1.32
N THR A 149 6.90 36.61 0.89
CA THR A 149 7.26 37.20 -0.41
C THR A 149 7.61 36.19 -1.48
N GLU A 150 8.14 35.03 -1.11
CA GLU A 150 8.66 34.03 -2.06
C GLU A 150 8.31 32.65 -1.54
N LYS A 151 7.27 32.03 -2.06
CA LYS A 151 6.82 30.72 -1.55
C LYS A 151 7.68 29.61 -2.15
N ARG A 152 8.17 28.73 -1.30
CA ARG A 152 9.08 27.62 -1.63
C ARG A 152 8.51 26.29 -1.16
N TYR A 153 7.24 26.05 -1.47
CA TYR A 153 6.49 24.92 -0.92
C TYR A 153 7.15 23.58 -1.22
N THR A 154 7.31 22.76 -0.19
CA THR A 154 7.89 21.40 -0.24
C THR A 154 6.85 20.32 -0.02
N ALA A 155 5.61 20.71 0.30
CA ALA A 155 4.46 19.85 0.40
C ALA A 155 3.19 20.58 -0.08
N GLN A 156 2.19 19.82 -0.51
CA GLN A 156 0.85 20.33 -0.81
C GLN A 156 0.17 20.80 0.48
N SER A 157 -0.57 21.92 0.42
CA SER A 157 -1.25 22.47 1.58
C SER A 157 -2.24 21.47 2.20
N LYS A 158 -3.00 20.73 1.39
CA LYS A 158 -3.96 19.71 1.86
C LYS A 158 -3.31 18.66 2.77
N ILE A 159 -2.10 18.19 2.43
CA ILE A 159 -1.34 17.23 3.26
C ILE A 159 -0.89 17.88 4.57
N VAL A 160 -0.44 19.13 4.52
CA VAL A 160 -0.01 19.89 5.70
C VAL A 160 -1.19 20.17 6.64
N ASP A 161 -2.32 20.59 6.09
CA ASP A 161 -3.55 20.86 6.83
C ASP A 161 -4.08 19.58 7.48
N ARG A 162 -4.06 18.46 6.75
CA ARG A 162 -4.41 17.13 7.28
C ARG A 162 -3.47 16.69 8.40
N LEU A 163 -2.16 16.94 8.27
CA LEU A 163 -1.18 16.65 9.32
C LEU A 163 -1.47 17.49 10.58
N ILE A 164 -1.68 18.79 10.43
CA ILE A 164 -2.00 19.70 11.54
C ILE A 164 -3.28 19.26 12.24
N GLN A 165 -4.35 18.99 11.48
CA GLN A 165 -5.61 18.53 12.04
C GLN A 165 -5.44 17.19 12.76
N SER A 166 -4.71 16.24 12.17
CA SER A 166 -4.49 14.93 12.79
C SER A 166 -3.68 15.03 14.08
N LEU A 167 -2.72 15.95 14.15
CA LEU A 167 -1.98 16.23 15.39
C LEU A 167 -2.92 16.82 16.46
N SER A 168 -3.76 17.79 16.08
CA SER A 168 -4.74 18.41 16.98
C SER A 168 -5.75 17.39 17.52
N ASP A 169 -6.30 16.54 16.66
CA ASP A 169 -7.22 15.45 17.02
C ASP A 169 -6.60 14.44 18.00
N ASN A 170 -5.26 14.36 18.04
CA ASN A 170 -4.51 13.51 18.98
C ASN A 170 -3.93 14.29 20.17
N GLY A 171 -4.43 15.50 20.43
CA GLY A 171 -4.05 16.31 21.58
C GLY A 171 -2.63 16.88 21.48
N ILE A 172 -2.18 17.19 20.26
CA ILE A 172 -0.96 17.95 19.95
C ILE A 172 -1.37 19.20 19.18
N THR A 173 -1.33 20.36 19.83
CA THR A 173 -1.59 21.64 19.16
C THR A 173 -0.44 21.97 18.20
N ALA A 174 -0.68 21.82 16.91
CA ALA A 174 0.28 22.16 15.85
C ALA A 174 -0.22 23.39 15.08
N VAL A 175 0.68 24.30 14.73
CA VAL A 175 0.35 25.51 13.96
C VAL A 175 1.41 25.77 12.89
N LEU A 176 1.03 26.47 11.82
CA LEU A 176 1.98 26.91 10.82
C LEU A 176 2.97 27.91 11.40
N ALA A 177 4.25 27.78 11.04
CA ALA A 177 5.27 28.77 11.37
C ALA A 177 4.94 30.13 10.74
N ASN A 178 5.24 31.22 11.46
CA ASN A 178 4.79 32.57 11.12
C ASN A 178 5.60 33.19 9.96
N ILE A 179 4.88 33.51 8.87
CA ILE A 179 5.44 34.10 7.65
C ILE A 179 5.78 35.59 7.75
N ASN A 180 5.30 36.29 8.79
CA ASN A 180 5.41 37.74 8.93
C ASN A 180 6.56 38.19 9.83
N LYS A 181 7.46 37.29 10.24
CA LYS A 181 8.62 37.66 11.07
C LYS A 181 9.59 38.59 10.35
N GLU A 182 10.13 39.55 11.10
CA GLU A 182 11.14 40.48 10.61
C GLU A 182 12.41 39.77 10.16
N LYS A 183 13.17 40.36 9.23
CA LYS A 183 14.39 39.79 8.63
C LYS A 183 15.45 39.30 9.63
N ASN A 184 15.45 39.85 10.85
CA ASN A 184 16.46 39.52 11.88
C ASN A 184 15.97 38.45 12.87
N GLN A 185 14.73 38.00 12.76
CA GLN A 185 14.19 36.96 13.62
C GLN A 185 14.32 35.59 12.97
N LYS A 186 14.54 34.55 13.78
CA LYS A 186 14.54 33.18 13.28
C LYS A 186 13.14 32.83 12.79
N GLN A 187 13.05 32.41 11.54
CA GLN A 187 11.84 31.90 10.90
C GLN A 187 11.91 30.37 10.84
N TYR A 188 10.80 29.73 11.18
CA TYR A 188 10.69 28.27 11.23
C TYR A 188 9.93 27.69 10.03
N CYS A 189 9.74 28.49 8.99
CA CYS A 189 8.98 28.09 7.81
C CYS A 189 9.73 27.14 6.86
N ALA A 190 10.96 26.73 7.19
CA ALA A 190 11.80 25.87 6.37
C ALA A 190 12.01 26.36 4.91
N TRP A 191 12.02 27.68 4.71
CA TRP A 191 12.04 28.33 3.39
C TRP A 191 13.43 28.39 2.72
N ASP A 192 14.50 28.48 3.50
CA ASP A 192 15.86 28.68 3.00
C ASP A 192 16.26 27.60 1.98
N LYS A 193 16.79 27.99 0.81
CA LYS A 193 17.20 27.08 -0.26
C LYS A 193 18.24 26.04 0.17
N ASN A 194 19.03 26.35 1.20
CA ASN A 194 20.04 25.47 1.77
C ASN A 194 19.48 24.63 2.93
N ASN A 195 18.21 24.77 3.32
CA ASN A 195 17.57 23.88 4.29
C ASN A 195 17.35 22.50 3.65
N MET A 196 17.59 21.40 4.38
CA MET A 196 17.42 20.05 3.81
C MET A 196 15.96 19.69 3.52
N ASN A 197 14.99 20.34 4.18
CA ASN A 197 13.58 20.23 3.81
C ASN A 197 13.30 20.66 2.35
N GLN A 198 14.19 21.48 1.76
CA GLN A 198 14.09 21.95 0.37
C GLN A 198 14.79 21.03 -0.65
N LEU A 199 15.43 19.94 -0.21
CA LEU A 199 16.29 19.11 -1.04
C LEU A 199 15.60 18.59 -2.30
N PHE A 200 14.40 18.03 -2.15
CA PHE A 200 13.66 17.36 -3.23
C PHE A 200 12.78 18.29 -4.07
N ARG A 201 12.76 19.59 -3.76
CA ARG A 201 11.93 20.56 -4.49
C ARG A 201 12.50 20.85 -5.88
N ASP A 202 13.80 21.16 -5.94
CA ASP A 202 14.48 21.67 -7.15
C ASP A 202 15.92 21.14 -7.29
N GLY A 203 16.46 21.24 -8.51
CA GLY A 203 17.82 20.85 -8.86
C GLY A 203 17.98 19.34 -9.06
N ASP A 204 19.20 18.83 -8.85
CA ASP A 204 19.58 17.45 -9.18
C ASP A 204 18.85 16.38 -8.36
N TYR A 205 18.26 16.75 -7.22
CA TYR A 205 17.50 15.86 -6.36
C TYR A 205 15.99 16.04 -6.49
N LYS A 206 15.51 16.83 -7.46
CA LYS A 206 14.08 17.09 -7.63
C LYS A 206 13.30 15.78 -7.77
N ASP A 207 12.27 15.63 -6.95
CA ASP A 207 11.39 14.47 -6.98
C ASP A 207 9.94 14.89 -6.66
N PRO A 208 9.03 14.92 -7.66
CA PRO A 208 7.65 15.36 -7.45
C PRO A 208 6.83 14.39 -6.58
N ASN A 209 7.33 13.17 -6.35
CA ASN A 209 6.66 12.17 -5.52
C ASN A 209 7.02 12.31 -4.03
N VAL A 210 7.77 13.35 -3.65
CA VAL A 210 8.18 13.62 -2.27
C VAL A 210 7.45 14.84 -1.72
N GLN A 211 6.83 14.67 -0.56
CA GLN A 211 6.29 15.74 0.28
C GLN A 211 7.22 15.89 1.48
N SER A 212 7.79 17.08 1.73
CA SER A 212 8.73 17.31 2.83
C SER A 212 8.20 18.39 3.78
N ILE A 213 8.17 18.09 5.07
CA ILE A 213 7.60 18.96 6.11
C ILE A 213 8.55 18.99 7.32
N GLN A 214 8.82 20.18 7.86
CA GLN A 214 9.60 20.42 9.06
C GLN A 214 8.68 20.60 10.27
N LEU A 215 8.95 19.88 11.35
CA LEU A 215 8.22 19.92 12.62
C LEU A 215 9.16 20.36 13.74
N GLU A 216 8.87 21.51 14.35
CA GLU A 216 9.64 22.08 15.44
C GLU A 216 8.92 21.82 16.77
N PHE A 217 9.41 20.83 17.51
CA PHE A 217 8.81 20.41 18.79
C PHE A 217 9.27 21.31 19.92
N ARG A 218 8.30 21.83 20.69
CA ARG A 218 8.54 22.51 21.96
C ARG A 218 9.49 21.72 22.87
N TRP A 219 10.19 22.39 23.79
CA TRP A 219 10.96 21.70 24.81
C TRP A 219 10.05 21.12 25.89
N THR A 220 9.39 21.99 26.66
CA THR A 220 8.51 21.59 27.76
C THR A 220 7.23 20.91 27.26
N GLY A 221 6.85 19.79 27.87
CA GLY A 221 5.63 19.04 27.54
C GLY A 221 5.71 18.18 26.27
N CYS A 222 6.83 18.25 25.53
CA CYS A 222 7.03 17.46 24.31
C CYS A 222 8.26 16.54 24.37
N ARG A 223 9.40 17.06 24.84
CA ARG A 223 10.69 16.33 24.75
C ARG A 223 11.66 16.60 25.91
N LYS A 224 11.22 17.27 26.97
CA LYS A 224 12.08 17.63 28.11
C LYS A 224 12.39 16.42 28.99
N THR A 225 11.40 15.59 29.26
CA THR A 225 11.52 14.38 30.09
C THR A 225 11.20 13.13 29.27
N ASP A 226 11.63 11.96 29.76
CA ASP A 226 11.29 10.68 29.12
C ASP A 226 9.77 10.46 29.06
N GLU A 227 9.03 10.90 30.09
CA GLU A 227 7.57 10.85 30.10
C GLU A 227 6.97 11.73 29.00
N ASP A 228 7.45 12.97 28.84
CA ASP A 228 7.01 13.85 27.75
C ASP A 228 7.26 13.19 26.38
N ILE A 229 8.43 12.58 26.20
CA ILE A 229 8.82 11.90 24.96
C ILE A 229 7.88 10.73 24.65
N LEU A 230 7.57 9.89 25.65
CA LEU A 230 6.69 8.74 25.48
C LEU A 230 5.25 9.16 25.14
N ILE A 231 4.71 10.16 25.86
CA ILE A 231 3.36 10.67 25.60
C ILE A 231 3.29 11.32 24.21
N THR A 232 4.27 12.16 23.89
CA THR A 232 4.31 12.90 22.62
C THR A 232 4.53 11.97 21.44
N SER A 233 5.45 11.02 21.55
CA SER A 233 5.69 10.03 20.49
C SER A 233 4.45 9.23 20.17
N LYS A 234 3.69 8.79 21.18
CA LYS A 234 2.43 8.06 20.98
C LYS A 234 1.38 8.90 20.27
N LYS A 235 1.18 10.15 20.69
CA LYS A 235 0.22 11.06 20.05
C LYS A 235 0.60 11.36 18.60
N VAL A 236 1.88 11.60 18.33
CA VAL A 236 2.39 11.87 16.98
C VAL A 236 2.30 10.62 16.10
N ALA A 237 2.70 9.45 16.60
CA ALA A 237 2.60 8.18 15.88
C ALA A 237 1.15 7.90 15.46
N ASN A 238 0.21 8.09 16.38
CA ASN A 238 -1.21 8.00 16.08
C ASN A 238 -1.60 9.01 14.99
N ALA A 239 -1.25 10.29 15.13
CA ALA A 239 -1.59 11.35 14.18
C ALA A 239 -1.03 11.10 12.76
N ILE A 240 0.23 10.73 12.62
CA ILE A 240 0.84 10.53 11.30
C ILE A 240 0.43 9.20 10.66
N SER A 241 -0.09 8.24 11.43
CA SER A 241 -0.67 7.02 10.88
C SER A 241 -1.88 7.27 9.96
N PHE A 242 -2.54 8.41 10.13
CA PHE A 242 -3.64 8.85 9.25
C PHE A 242 -3.16 9.33 7.89
N LEU A 243 -1.88 9.70 7.73
CA LEU A 243 -1.32 10.16 6.46
C LEU A 243 -0.96 9.01 5.51
N ILE A 244 -1.03 7.76 5.98
CA ILE A 244 -0.66 6.54 5.24
C ILE A 244 -1.72 6.19 4.16
N GLN A 245 -2.86 6.88 4.14
CA GLN A 245 -4.01 6.49 3.34
C GLN A 245 -4.10 7.31 2.04
N PRO A 246 -4.32 6.67 0.88
CA PRO A 246 -4.76 7.39 -0.31
C PRO A 246 -6.08 8.11 0.01
N GLU A 247 -6.19 9.37 -0.41
CA GLU A 247 -7.39 10.18 -0.21
C GLU A 247 -8.58 9.53 -0.92
N ILE A 248 -9.63 9.23 -0.15
CA ILE A 248 -10.98 9.04 -0.70
C ILE A 248 -11.62 10.41 -0.56
N GLU A 249 -11.78 11.14 -1.68
CA GLU A 249 -12.51 12.40 -1.69
C GLU A 249 -14.01 12.09 -1.59
N THR A 250 -14.57 12.26 -0.40
CA THR A 250 -16.03 12.25 -0.22
C THR A 250 -16.62 13.43 -0.98
N SER A 251 -17.40 13.15 -2.02
CA SER A 251 -18.18 14.15 -2.73
C SER A 251 -19.33 14.66 -1.85
N ASP A 252 -19.44 15.99 -1.77
CA ASP A 252 -20.47 16.76 -1.07
C ASP A 252 -21.87 16.55 -1.68
N GLU A 253 -22.51 15.40 -1.52
CA GLU A 253 -23.93 15.24 -1.89
C GLU A 253 -24.67 14.26 -0.97
N ASN A 254 -25.04 14.70 0.23
CA ASN A 254 -26.16 14.13 0.97
C ASN A 254 -27.07 15.25 1.49
N LYS A 255 -27.70 15.97 0.55
CA LYS A 255 -28.98 16.62 0.82
C LYS A 255 -30.11 15.71 0.35
N SER A 256 -31.02 15.44 1.27
CA SER A 256 -32.41 15.08 1.04
C SER A 256 -32.75 13.59 0.92
N ILE A 257 -32.86 12.90 2.06
CA ILE A 257 -33.95 11.95 2.31
C ILE A 257 -34.40 12.09 3.78
N HIS A 258 -35.31 13.03 4.05
CA HIS A 258 -36.17 12.96 5.24
C HIS A 258 -37.56 12.57 4.78
N HIS A 259 -38.04 11.42 5.24
CA HIS A 259 -39.47 11.16 5.33
C HIS A 259 -39.81 10.59 6.71
N GLU A 260 -40.63 11.36 7.42
CA GLU A 260 -41.63 10.97 8.42
C GLU A 260 -41.17 10.14 9.64
N THR A 261 -40.96 10.85 10.75
CA THR A 261 -41.76 10.57 11.96
C THR A 261 -42.04 11.88 12.69
N SER A 262 -43.31 12.06 13.02
CA SER A 262 -43.92 13.29 13.50
C SER A 262 -43.99 13.37 15.04
N VAL A 263 -43.87 14.61 15.54
CA VAL A 263 -44.55 15.20 16.74
C VAL A 263 -43.68 15.48 18.01
N LEU A 264 -43.47 16.80 18.25
CA LEU A 264 -43.09 17.57 19.47
C LEU A 264 -41.60 17.64 19.85
N GLU A 265 -40.96 18.78 20.18
CA GLU A 265 -41.24 20.23 20.07
C GLU A 265 -39.89 20.94 20.38
N ASN A 266 -39.54 21.96 19.59
CA ASN A 266 -38.62 23.07 19.89
C ASN A 266 -37.20 22.79 20.42
N ARG A 267 -36.20 22.84 19.51
CA ARG A 267 -34.85 23.41 19.72
C ARG A 267 -34.10 23.49 18.37
N ASP A 268 -34.40 24.52 17.60
CA ASP A 268 -33.53 24.94 16.49
C ASP A 268 -32.34 25.71 17.07
N ASP A 269 -31.15 25.52 16.48
CA ASP A 269 -29.83 26.10 16.82
C ASP A 269 -28.83 25.23 17.60
N VAL A 270 -28.71 23.91 17.38
CA VAL A 270 -27.48 23.14 17.75
C VAL A 270 -27.07 21.98 16.80
N ILE A 271 -27.91 21.50 15.87
CA ILE A 271 -27.74 20.10 15.37
C ILE A 271 -26.79 19.91 14.17
N GLU A 272 -26.34 20.94 13.45
CA GLU A 272 -25.43 20.73 12.28
C GLU A 272 -23.99 20.31 12.67
N MET A 273 -23.53 20.58 13.89
CA MET A 273 -22.15 20.31 14.30
C MET A 273 -21.91 18.86 14.77
N GLU A 274 -22.94 18.17 15.28
CA GLU A 274 -22.82 16.79 15.80
C GLU A 274 -22.74 15.76 14.67
N ASP A 275 -23.40 16.00 13.53
CA ASP A 275 -23.48 15.04 12.43
C ASP A 275 -22.13 14.86 11.70
N HIS A 276 -21.34 15.93 11.54
CA HIS A 276 -20.00 15.84 10.96
C HIS A 276 -19.02 15.05 11.84
N ILE A 277 -19.12 15.17 13.17
CA ILE A 277 -18.30 14.39 14.11
C ILE A 277 -18.69 12.91 14.06
N ILE A 278 -20.00 12.62 14.03
CA ILE A 278 -20.53 11.26 13.93
C ILE A 278 -20.13 10.62 12.59
N GLN A 279 -20.26 11.33 11.47
CA GLN A 279 -19.87 10.83 10.15
C GLN A 279 -18.36 10.60 10.07
N LYS A 280 -17.54 11.53 10.56
CA LYS A 280 -16.08 11.38 10.63
C LYS A 280 -15.67 10.19 11.51
N ALA A 281 -16.35 9.97 12.64
CA ALA A 281 -16.12 8.81 13.51
C ALA A 281 -16.55 7.50 12.83
N TYR A 282 -17.69 7.49 12.15
CA TYR A 282 -18.19 6.36 11.38
C TYR A 282 -17.21 5.97 10.26
N ASP A 283 -16.79 6.93 9.43
CA ASP A 283 -15.83 6.70 8.34
C ASP A 283 -14.50 6.17 8.89
N LYS A 284 -14.05 6.71 10.03
CA LYS A 284 -12.84 6.25 10.70
C LYS A 284 -12.97 4.81 11.20
N LEU A 285 -14.08 4.47 11.84
CA LEU A 285 -14.35 3.11 12.31
C LEU A 285 -14.47 2.16 11.12
N ALA A 286 -15.26 2.50 10.10
CA ALA A 286 -15.43 1.72 8.88
C ALA A 286 -14.08 1.43 8.21
N GLN A 287 -13.17 2.39 8.21
CA GLN A 287 -11.83 2.22 7.68
C GLN A 287 -10.92 1.33 8.54
N ILE A 288 -10.92 1.51 9.88
CA ILE A 288 -10.18 0.63 10.80
C ILE A 288 -10.66 -0.82 10.61
N PHE A 289 -11.97 -1.02 10.61
CA PHE A 289 -12.57 -2.33 10.39
C PHE A 289 -12.21 -2.86 8.99
N SER A 290 -12.31 -2.05 7.94
CA SER A 290 -11.98 -2.49 6.58
C SER A 290 -10.51 -2.92 6.44
N ARG A 291 -9.57 -2.19 7.05
CA ARG A 291 -8.13 -2.53 6.98
C ARG A 291 -7.83 -3.82 7.75
N ASN A 292 -8.29 -3.92 8.99
CA ASN A 292 -8.08 -5.12 9.80
C ASN A 292 -8.77 -6.34 9.20
N TYR A 293 -9.95 -6.14 8.61
CA TYR A 293 -10.70 -7.18 7.94
C TYR A 293 -10.04 -7.65 6.64
N GLU A 294 -9.49 -6.73 5.84
CA GLU A 294 -8.71 -7.10 4.65
C GLU A 294 -7.48 -7.91 5.02
N GLN A 295 -6.68 -7.41 5.97
CA GLN A 295 -5.48 -8.10 6.42
C GLN A 295 -5.81 -9.49 6.94
N ALA A 296 -6.84 -9.61 7.78
CA ALA A 296 -7.29 -10.91 8.29
C ALA A 296 -7.73 -11.87 7.16
N LEU A 297 -8.44 -11.37 6.14
CA LEU A 297 -8.85 -12.17 4.98
C LEU A 297 -7.65 -12.65 4.16
N MET A 298 -6.68 -11.76 3.90
CA MET A 298 -5.48 -12.09 3.13
C MET A 298 -4.58 -13.07 3.88
N GLU A 299 -4.38 -12.84 5.19
CA GLU A 299 -3.61 -13.73 6.06
C GLU A 299 -4.24 -15.12 6.17
N ALA A 300 -5.53 -15.20 6.48
CA ALA A 300 -6.23 -16.47 6.54
C ALA A 300 -6.26 -17.16 5.17
N GLY A 301 -6.48 -16.39 4.10
CA GLY A 301 -6.48 -16.90 2.73
C GLY A 301 -5.14 -17.55 2.38
N GLN A 302 -4.03 -16.86 2.64
CA GLN A 302 -2.69 -17.38 2.38
C GLN A 302 -2.42 -18.63 3.21
N TYR A 303 -2.74 -18.62 4.51
CA TYR A 303 -2.60 -19.79 5.37
C TYR A 303 -3.39 -20.98 4.81
N LEU A 304 -4.66 -20.79 4.46
CA LEU A 304 -5.52 -21.85 3.93
C LEU A 304 -5.03 -22.39 2.59
N VAL A 305 -4.58 -21.51 1.68
CA VAL A 305 -4.02 -21.90 0.38
C VAL A 305 -2.76 -22.74 0.56
N ARG A 306 -1.82 -22.29 1.40
CA ARG A 306 -0.58 -23.02 1.68
C ARG A 306 -0.85 -24.37 2.34
N THR A 307 -1.67 -24.39 3.40
CA THR A 307 -2.00 -25.61 4.17
C THR A 307 -2.71 -26.63 3.28
N PHE A 308 -3.88 -26.26 2.77
CA PHE A 308 -4.81 -27.25 2.25
C PHE A 308 -4.67 -27.45 0.75
N TYR A 309 -4.22 -26.44 -0.01
CA TYR A 309 -4.12 -26.53 -1.47
C TYR A 309 -2.68 -26.74 -1.95
N GLY A 310 -1.68 -26.25 -1.20
CA GLY A 310 -0.26 -26.52 -1.41
C GLY A 310 0.28 -27.72 -0.64
N GLY A 311 -0.39 -28.13 0.45
CA GLY A 311 0.01 -29.27 1.26
C GLY A 311 1.17 -28.98 2.23
N GLU A 312 1.50 -27.71 2.47
CA GLU A 312 2.60 -27.31 3.35
C GLU A 312 2.34 -27.71 4.81
N GLN A 313 3.41 -28.10 5.52
CA GLN A 313 3.42 -28.36 6.95
C GLN A 313 4.31 -27.31 7.65
N ASN A 314 4.04 -27.02 8.93
CA ASN A 314 4.80 -26.07 9.77
C ASN A 314 4.81 -24.61 9.27
N ILE A 315 3.65 -24.16 8.80
CA ILE A 315 3.45 -22.83 8.21
C ILE A 315 3.55 -21.70 9.25
N GLU A 316 3.42 -22.02 10.53
CA GLU A 316 3.48 -21.09 11.67
C GLU A 316 4.84 -20.38 11.79
N GLU A 317 5.90 -20.96 11.20
CA GLU A 317 7.24 -20.35 11.17
C GLU A 317 7.38 -19.24 10.10
N ASN A 318 6.42 -19.16 9.16
CA ASN A 318 6.43 -18.21 8.05
C ASN A 318 5.09 -17.46 7.99
N PRO A 319 4.96 -16.32 8.71
CA PRO A 319 3.72 -15.56 8.78
C PRO A 319 3.31 -14.98 7.41
N TYR A 320 2.15 -14.34 7.35
CA TYR A 320 1.66 -13.71 6.12
C TYR A 320 2.72 -12.80 5.48
N ASP A 321 2.92 -12.99 4.18
CA ASP A 321 3.82 -12.21 3.35
C ASP A 321 3.13 -11.92 2.01
N GLU A 322 2.87 -10.64 1.75
CA GLU A 322 2.21 -10.14 0.54
C GLU A 322 3.05 -10.42 -0.74
N ASP A 323 4.36 -10.56 -0.58
CA ASP A 323 5.30 -10.85 -1.66
C ASP A 323 5.56 -12.35 -1.85
N PHE A 324 4.91 -13.20 -1.05
CA PHE A 324 4.98 -14.65 -1.21
C PHE A 324 4.53 -15.08 -2.60
N VAL A 325 5.32 -15.96 -3.21
CA VAL A 325 5.07 -16.48 -4.55
C VAL A 325 4.53 -17.89 -4.44
N PHE A 326 3.25 -18.08 -4.76
CA PHE A 326 2.65 -19.40 -4.85
C PHE A 326 3.10 -20.12 -6.12
N SER A 327 3.19 -21.45 -6.06
CA SER A 327 3.32 -22.25 -7.28
C SER A 327 2.03 -22.20 -8.10
N GLN A 328 2.16 -22.32 -9.42
CA GLN A 328 1.01 -22.35 -10.32
C GLN A 328 0.05 -23.51 -10.01
N GLU A 329 0.60 -24.66 -9.60
CA GLU A 329 -0.18 -25.83 -9.17
C GLU A 329 -1.02 -25.54 -7.92
N THR A 330 -0.44 -24.91 -6.90
CA THR A 330 -1.16 -24.56 -5.66
C THR A 330 -2.33 -23.62 -5.94
N ILE A 331 -2.12 -22.62 -6.81
CA ILE A 331 -3.18 -21.69 -7.21
C ILE A 331 -4.27 -22.41 -8.02
N GLU A 332 -3.90 -23.29 -8.95
CA GLU A 332 -4.87 -24.07 -9.73
C GLU A 332 -5.69 -25.01 -8.83
N ASN A 333 -5.04 -25.65 -7.84
CA ASN A 333 -5.70 -26.45 -6.82
C ASN A 333 -6.73 -25.63 -6.02
N ALA A 334 -6.36 -24.43 -5.56
CA ALA A 334 -7.26 -23.52 -4.89
C ALA A 334 -8.44 -23.09 -5.78
N ARG A 335 -8.16 -22.72 -7.03
CA ARG A 335 -9.15 -22.30 -8.04
C ARG A 335 -10.16 -23.40 -8.34
N LEU A 336 -9.70 -24.64 -8.51
CA LEU A 336 -10.53 -25.81 -8.80
C LEU A 336 -11.14 -26.44 -7.55
N LYS A 337 -10.83 -25.91 -6.35
CA LYS A 337 -11.22 -26.47 -5.06
C LYS A 337 -10.75 -27.92 -4.87
N LYS A 338 -9.59 -28.25 -5.45
CA LYS A 338 -8.95 -29.56 -5.38
C LYS A 338 -7.84 -29.50 -4.34
N SER A 339 -8.16 -29.88 -3.11
CA SER A 339 -7.21 -29.94 -2.01
C SER A 339 -6.53 -31.31 -1.95
N PRO A 340 -5.18 -31.42 -1.94
CA PRO A 340 -4.49 -32.66 -1.59
C PRO A 340 -4.74 -33.09 -0.14
N GLN A 341 -5.23 -32.18 0.71
CA GLN A 341 -5.61 -32.41 2.09
C GLN A 341 -7.15 -32.31 2.28
N LYS A 342 -7.93 -32.90 1.37
CA LYS A 342 -9.39 -32.75 1.33
C LYS A 342 -10.09 -33.18 2.62
N GLU A 343 -9.66 -34.28 3.21
CA GLU A 343 -10.24 -34.84 4.43
C GLU A 343 -10.05 -33.89 5.62
N THR A 344 -8.86 -33.32 5.80
CA THR A 344 -8.59 -32.38 6.90
C THR A 344 -9.25 -31.02 6.66
N LEU A 345 -9.35 -30.57 5.41
CA LEU A 345 -10.12 -29.37 5.05
C LEU A 345 -11.60 -29.52 5.40
N ASN A 346 -12.18 -30.70 5.14
CA ASN A 346 -13.56 -31.00 5.52
C ASN A 346 -13.74 -31.02 7.05
N GLN A 347 -12.77 -31.56 7.80
CA GLN A 347 -12.80 -31.52 9.26
C GLN A 347 -12.76 -30.09 9.80
N LEU A 348 -11.96 -29.19 9.20
CA LEU A 348 -11.98 -27.77 9.53
C LEU A 348 -13.38 -27.17 9.32
N TYR A 349 -14.00 -27.45 8.17
CA TYR A 349 -15.36 -26.98 7.88
C TYR A 349 -16.41 -27.53 8.85
N HIS A 350 -16.28 -28.77 9.30
CA HIS A 350 -17.14 -29.35 10.33
C HIS A 350 -16.95 -28.65 11.68
N LYS A 351 -15.71 -28.45 12.13
CA LYS A 351 -15.41 -27.76 13.39
C LYS A 351 -15.97 -26.34 13.44
N ILE A 352 -15.96 -25.63 12.30
CA ILE A 352 -16.53 -24.29 12.19
C ILE A 352 -18.05 -24.29 12.27
N ASP A 353 -18.71 -25.29 11.66
CA ASP A 353 -20.16 -25.43 11.76
C ASP A 353 -20.63 -25.84 13.15
N GLU A 354 -19.87 -26.69 13.84
CA GLU A 354 -20.16 -27.16 15.20
C GLU A 354 -19.92 -26.07 16.26
N ASN A 355 -18.90 -25.23 16.07
CA ASN A 355 -18.51 -24.18 17.00
C ASN A 355 -18.87 -22.78 16.49
N ARG A 356 -20.14 -22.55 16.14
CA ARG A 356 -20.66 -21.21 15.78
C ARG A 356 -20.72 -20.25 16.97
N ALA A 357 -19.62 -20.10 17.71
CA ALA A 357 -19.44 -19.03 18.66
C ALA A 357 -19.40 -17.68 17.91
N SER A 358 -19.72 -16.59 18.61
CA SER A 358 -19.85 -15.24 18.05
C SER A 358 -18.57 -14.65 17.43
N ASN A 359 -17.44 -15.36 17.53
CA ASN A 359 -16.11 -14.93 17.09
C ASN A 359 -15.47 -15.84 16.02
N MET A 360 -16.20 -16.82 15.46
CA MET A 360 -15.65 -17.72 14.43
C MET A 360 -15.99 -17.25 13.00
N PRO A 361 -15.08 -17.38 12.03
CA PRO A 361 -15.34 -17.03 10.64
C PRO A 361 -16.35 -18.00 10.01
N SER A 362 -17.26 -17.47 9.19
CA SER A 362 -18.21 -18.32 8.45
C SER A 362 -17.54 -19.07 7.29
N LYS A 363 -18.18 -20.13 6.80
CA LYS A 363 -17.73 -20.82 5.56
C LYS A 363 -17.62 -19.87 4.37
N ALA A 364 -18.58 -18.96 4.23
CA ALA A 364 -18.56 -17.95 3.17
C ALA A 364 -17.34 -17.02 3.29
N TRP A 365 -16.99 -16.63 4.52
CA TRP A 365 -15.80 -15.84 4.80
C TRP A 365 -14.52 -16.58 4.37
N ILE A 366 -14.41 -17.87 4.69
CA ILE A 366 -13.28 -18.71 4.27
C ILE A 366 -13.18 -18.83 2.76
N TYR A 367 -14.31 -19.04 2.08
CA TYR A 367 -14.31 -19.10 0.61
C TYR A 367 -13.85 -17.78 -0.01
N ASN A 368 -14.26 -16.64 0.56
CA ASN A 368 -13.78 -15.34 0.10
C ASN A 368 -12.28 -15.18 0.32
N ALA A 369 -11.75 -15.57 1.48
CA ALA A 369 -10.32 -15.51 1.78
C ALA A 369 -9.49 -16.28 0.74
N VAL A 370 -9.85 -17.54 0.46
CA VAL A 370 -9.16 -18.38 -0.54
C VAL A 370 -9.27 -17.77 -1.95
N ASN A 371 -10.46 -17.34 -2.35
CA ASN A 371 -10.67 -16.78 -3.69
C ASN A 371 -9.96 -15.43 -3.87
N LEU A 372 -9.79 -14.64 -2.80
CA LEU A 372 -9.03 -13.39 -2.85
C LEU A 372 -7.56 -13.64 -3.14
N ILE A 373 -6.96 -14.70 -2.59
CA ILE A 373 -5.58 -15.10 -2.92
C ILE A 373 -5.44 -15.51 -4.38
N VAL A 374 -6.37 -16.32 -4.88
CA VAL A 374 -6.39 -16.71 -6.31
C VAL A 374 -6.52 -15.46 -7.19
N GLN A 375 -7.46 -14.58 -6.89
CA GLN A 375 -7.64 -13.32 -7.63
C GLN A 375 -6.41 -12.41 -7.55
N TRP A 376 -5.80 -12.30 -6.38
CA TRP A 376 -4.58 -11.52 -6.16
C TRP A 376 -3.45 -12.01 -7.04
N TYR A 377 -3.23 -13.33 -7.07
CA TYR A 377 -2.25 -13.96 -7.95
C TYR A 377 -2.55 -13.64 -9.41
N ASP A 378 -3.79 -13.90 -9.88
CA ASP A 378 -4.19 -13.71 -11.27
C ASP A 378 -3.95 -12.27 -11.74
N ILE A 379 -4.34 -11.27 -10.93
CA ILE A 379 -4.14 -9.86 -11.27
C ILE A 379 -2.65 -9.50 -11.22
N LYS A 380 -1.89 -9.98 -10.23
CA LYS A 380 -0.45 -9.72 -10.12
C LYS A 380 0.31 -10.28 -11.32
N THR A 381 -0.09 -11.44 -11.83
CA THR A 381 0.60 -12.12 -12.94
C THR A 381 0.11 -11.67 -14.31
N GLU A 382 -1.21 -11.53 -14.50
CA GLU A 382 -1.82 -11.28 -15.81
C GLU A 382 -2.08 -9.79 -16.07
N LEU A 383 -2.31 -8.98 -15.03
CA LEU A 383 -2.69 -7.57 -15.13
C LEU A 383 -1.70 -6.65 -14.40
N LYS A 384 -0.40 -6.76 -14.72
CA LYS A 384 0.69 -6.03 -14.02
C LYS A 384 0.42 -4.54 -13.89
N ASP A 385 -0.09 -3.90 -14.94
CA ASP A 385 -0.35 -2.45 -14.96
C ASP A 385 -1.50 -2.04 -14.04
N SER A 386 -2.52 -2.89 -13.90
CA SER A 386 -3.69 -2.63 -13.07
C SER A 386 -3.55 -3.21 -11.65
N PHE A 387 -2.48 -3.94 -11.36
CA PHE A 387 -2.27 -4.56 -10.05
C PHE A 387 -2.12 -3.51 -8.94
N HIS A 388 -1.40 -2.43 -9.20
CA HIS A 388 -1.30 -1.31 -8.25
C HIS A 388 -2.66 -0.68 -7.95
N THR A 389 -3.49 -0.48 -8.98
CA THR A 389 -4.85 0.03 -8.83
C THR A 389 -5.72 -0.93 -8.03
N TYR A 390 -5.67 -2.24 -8.35
CA TYR A 390 -6.39 -3.28 -7.63
C TYR A 390 -5.99 -3.35 -6.15
N ARG A 391 -4.69 -3.24 -5.84
CA ARG A 391 -4.15 -3.23 -4.47
C ARG A 391 -4.80 -2.12 -3.63
N ASN A 392 -5.04 -0.96 -4.24
CA ASN A 392 -5.62 0.20 -3.57
C ASN A 392 -7.16 0.13 -3.41
N LEU A 393 -7.84 -0.85 -4.00
CA LEU A 393 -9.28 -1.02 -3.81
C LEU A 393 -9.62 -1.49 -2.40
N SER A 394 -10.77 -1.06 -1.88
CA SER A 394 -11.29 -1.59 -0.61
C SER A 394 -11.61 -3.09 -0.70
N VAL A 395 -11.57 -3.78 0.44
CA VAL A 395 -11.89 -5.21 0.54
C VAL A 395 -13.28 -5.55 -0.03
N SER A 396 -14.26 -4.67 0.15
CA SER A 396 -15.61 -4.84 -0.39
C SER A 396 -15.63 -4.84 -1.92
N HIS A 397 -14.85 -3.97 -2.56
CA HIS A 397 -14.65 -3.99 -4.01
C HIS A 397 -13.92 -5.25 -4.47
N LYS A 398 -12.86 -5.65 -3.76
CA LYS A 398 -12.11 -6.89 -4.06
C LYS A 398 -13.01 -8.13 -3.99
N ILE A 399 -13.86 -8.22 -2.97
CA ILE A 399 -14.87 -9.29 -2.82
C ILE A 399 -15.90 -9.24 -3.95
N TYR A 400 -16.38 -8.05 -4.32
CA TYR A 400 -17.32 -7.90 -5.45
C TYR A 400 -16.71 -8.41 -6.77
N LEU A 401 -15.43 -8.11 -7.00
CA LEU A 401 -14.69 -8.55 -8.19
C LEU A 401 -14.51 -10.09 -8.26
N LEU A 402 -14.65 -10.83 -7.16
CA LEU A 402 -14.65 -12.30 -7.19
C LEU A 402 -15.77 -12.86 -8.09
N GLY A 403 -16.89 -12.12 -8.20
CA GLY A 403 -18.00 -12.46 -9.08
C GLY A 403 -17.78 -12.16 -10.57
N VAL A 404 -16.62 -11.57 -10.94
CA VAL A 404 -16.26 -11.24 -12.32
C VAL A 404 -15.29 -12.31 -12.82
N LYS A 405 -15.80 -13.22 -13.67
CA LYS A 405 -15.04 -14.40 -14.12
C LYS A 405 -14.00 -14.09 -15.21
N ASN A 406 -14.26 -13.10 -16.05
CA ASN A 406 -13.35 -12.69 -17.12
C ASN A 406 -12.34 -11.68 -16.56
N ILE A 407 -11.05 -11.86 -16.85
CA ILE A 407 -9.97 -11.03 -16.30
C ILE A 407 -9.92 -9.62 -16.91
N GLU A 408 -10.28 -9.43 -18.18
CA GLU A 408 -10.39 -8.10 -18.81
C GLU A 408 -11.61 -7.34 -18.29
N ASP A 409 -12.77 -8.00 -18.17
CA ASP A 409 -13.95 -7.39 -17.54
C ASP A 409 -13.57 -6.91 -16.14
N LYS A 410 -12.74 -7.69 -15.44
CA LYS A 410 -12.23 -7.34 -14.12
C LYS A 410 -11.28 -6.15 -14.20
N GLN A 411 -10.34 -6.12 -15.15
CA GLN A 411 -9.44 -4.99 -15.38
C GLN A 411 -10.21 -3.69 -15.66
N ILE A 412 -11.13 -3.72 -16.63
CA ILE A 412 -11.98 -2.58 -16.99
C ILE A 412 -12.75 -2.10 -15.77
N LEU A 413 -13.27 -3.02 -14.96
CA LEU A 413 -14.00 -2.65 -13.76
C LEU A 413 -13.08 -2.09 -12.67
N ILE A 414 -11.87 -2.60 -12.49
CA ILE A 414 -10.87 -2.05 -11.56
C ILE A 414 -10.54 -0.61 -11.94
N GLU A 415 -10.24 -0.36 -13.22
CA GLU A 415 -9.93 0.98 -13.72
C GLU A 415 -11.13 1.92 -13.58
N LYS A 416 -12.34 1.43 -13.88
CA LYS A 416 -13.56 2.20 -13.73
C LYS A 416 -13.86 2.54 -12.27
N ILE A 417 -13.74 1.58 -11.35
CA ILE A 417 -13.91 1.81 -9.91
C ILE A 417 -12.94 2.89 -9.44
N TYR A 418 -11.67 2.81 -9.86
CA TYR A 418 -10.66 3.77 -9.44
C TYR A 418 -10.87 5.17 -10.03
N LYS A 419 -11.22 5.26 -11.32
CA LYS A 419 -11.37 6.53 -12.02
C LYS A 419 -12.65 7.28 -11.64
N ASP A 420 -13.75 6.54 -11.51
CA ASP A 420 -15.08 7.09 -11.29
C ASP A 420 -15.52 7.01 -9.80
N ASP A 421 -14.63 6.54 -8.92
CA ASP A 421 -14.86 6.32 -7.48
C ASP A 421 -16.17 5.60 -7.15
N LEU A 422 -16.47 4.52 -7.89
CA LEU A 422 -17.74 3.83 -7.77
C LEU A 422 -17.86 3.03 -6.48
N SER A 423 -18.98 3.19 -5.78
CA SER A 423 -19.35 2.33 -4.66
C SER A 423 -19.82 0.94 -5.12
N VAL A 424 -19.67 -0.08 -4.25
CA VAL A 424 -20.19 -1.45 -4.49
C VAL A 424 -21.68 -1.45 -4.83
N ARG A 425 -22.46 -0.51 -4.30
CA ARG A 425 -23.89 -0.38 -4.60
C ARG A 425 -24.11 0.05 -6.05
N GLN A 426 -23.46 1.12 -6.49
CA GLN A 426 -23.53 1.59 -7.88
C GLN A 426 -23.06 0.51 -8.86
N LEU A 427 -22.03 -0.27 -8.49
CA LEU A 427 -21.59 -1.40 -9.30
C LEU A 427 -22.66 -2.50 -9.43
N LYS A 428 -23.36 -2.83 -8.34
CA LYS A 428 -24.45 -3.82 -8.36
C LYS A 428 -25.62 -3.36 -9.22
N GLU A 429 -25.98 -2.08 -9.13
CA GLU A 429 -27.04 -1.46 -9.92
C GLU A 429 -26.67 -1.45 -11.43
N ALA A 430 -25.43 -1.07 -11.78
CA ALA A 430 -24.94 -1.10 -13.16
C ALA A 430 -24.87 -2.51 -13.79
N LYS A 431 -24.70 -3.55 -12.96
CA LYS A 431 -24.67 -4.96 -13.40
C LYS A 431 -26.08 -5.49 -13.73
N GLN A 432 -27.14 -4.89 -13.21
CA GLN A 432 -28.52 -5.25 -13.55
C GLN A 432 -28.95 -4.70 -14.92
N THR A 433 -28.26 -3.69 -15.44
CA THR A 433 -28.59 -3.02 -16.72
C THR A 433 -27.80 -3.51 -17.93
N THR A 434 -26.83 -4.42 -17.77
CA THR A 434 -25.98 -4.90 -18.89
C THR A 434 -26.19 -6.39 -19.15
N THR A 435 -27.38 -6.72 -19.66
CA THR A 435 -27.68 -8.02 -20.27
C THR A 435 -27.33 -7.99 -21.75
N GLU A 436 -26.04 -8.20 -22.07
CA GLU A 436 -25.55 -8.91 -23.27
C GLU A 436 -24.03 -8.77 -23.31
N LYS A 437 -23.34 -9.82 -22.84
CA LYS A 437 -21.87 -9.86 -22.87
C LYS A 437 -21.41 -10.23 -24.26
N THR A 438 -21.08 -9.23 -25.08
CA THR A 438 -20.25 -9.45 -26.26
C THR A 438 -18.88 -9.97 -25.80
N PRO A 439 -18.39 -11.10 -26.34
CA PRO A 439 -17.09 -11.64 -25.96
C PRO A 439 -15.97 -10.66 -26.37
N THR A 440 -14.99 -10.50 -25.49
CA THR A 440 -13.77 -9.70 -25.73
C THR A 440 -12.71 -10.53 -26.46
N LEU A 441 -11.74 -9.86 -27.10
CA LEU A 441 -10.72 -10.53 -27.89
C LEU A 441 -9.86 -11.49 -27.03
N LEU A 442 -9.42 -11.11 -25.82
CA LEU A 442 -8.63 -12.01 -24.99
C LEU A 442 -9.46 -13.19 -24.49
N SER A 443 -10.76 -12.99 -24.21
CA SER A 443 -11.66 -14.09 -23.87
C SER A 443 -11.75 -15.13 -24.98
N LEU A 444 -11.68 -14.69 -26.24
CA LEU A 444 -11.66 -15.55 -27.41
C LEU A 444 -10.28 -16.21 -27.60
N ILE A 445 -9.18 -15.47 -27.39
CA ILE A 445 -7.81 -16.01 -27.42
C ILE A 445 -7.65 -17.14 -26.40
N ASN A 446 -8.21 -16.97 -25.20
CA ASN A 446 -8.18 -17.97 -24.13
C ASN A 446 -9.17 -19.13 -24.32
N LYS A 447 -10.09 -19.04 -25.29
CA LYS A 447 -11.09 -20.07 -25.61
C LYS A 447 -11.08 -20.38 -27.11
N PRO A 448 -10.14 -21.21 -27.60
CA PRO A 448 -10.00 -21.48 -29.03
C PRO A 448 -11.28 -22.00 -29.71
N SER A 449 -12.09 -22.78 -28.98
CA SER A 449 -13.38 -23.28 -29.46
C SER A 449 -14.39 -22.17 -29.75
N GLU A 450 -14.30 -21.05 -29.05
CA GLU A 450 -15.13 -19.85 -29.25
C GLU A 450 -14.56 -18.95 -30.37
N LEU A 451 -13.23 -18.89 -30.50
CA LEU A 451 -12.53 -18.14 -31.56
C LEU A 451 -12.96 -18.59 -32.97
N ALA A 452 -13.23 -19.89 -33.14
CA ALA A 452 -13.64 -20.47 -34.43
C ALA A 452 -15.11 -20.19 -34.81
N LYS A 453 -15.94 -19.69 -33.90
CA LYS A 453 -17.38 -19.46 -34.16
C LYS A 453 -17.59 -18.28 -35.10
N LYS A 454 -18.57 -18.42 -36.01
CA LYS A 454 -18.89 -17.39 -37.03
C LYS A 454 -19.27 -16.04 -36.41
N GLU A 455 -19.99 -16.06 -35.30
CA GLU A 455 -20.46 -14.88 -34.55
C GLU A 455 -19.31 -14.02 -33.99
N ASN A 456 -18.13 -14.59 -33.79
CA ASN A 456 -16.98 -13.89 -33.21
C ASN A 456 -16.00 -13.34 -34.25
N LYS A 457 -16.22 -13.61 -35.55
CA LYS A 457 -15.32 -13.16 -36.63
C LYS A 457 -15.22 -11.65 -36.76
N GLU A 458 -16.26 -10.92 -36.39
CA GLU A 458 -16.29 -9.46 -36.36
C GLU A 458 -15.25 -8.88 -35.38
N ILE A 459 -15.06 -9.52 -34.22
CA ILE A 459 -14.16 -9.07 -33.15
C ILE A 459 -12.69 -9.30 -33.50
N ILE A 460 -12.41 -10.32 -34.33
CA ILE A 460 -11.05 -10.71 -34.76
C ILE A 460 -10.67 -10.00 -36.07
N ASN A 461 -11.57 -9.20 -36.65
CA ASN A 461 -11.30 -8.56 -37.92
C ASN A 461 -10.29 -7.41 -37.77
N LEU A 462 -9.55 -7.13 -38.84
CA LEU A 462 -8.51 -6.10 -38.86
C LEU A 462 -9.06 -4.71 -38.49
N LYS A 463 -10.28 -4.36 -38.94
CA LYS A 463 -10.92 -3.06 -38.63
C LYS A 463 -11.24 -2.89 -37.14
N PHE A 464 -11.47 -3.98 -36.40
CA PHE A 464 -11.69 -3.92 -34.94
C PHE A 464 -10.35 -3.78 -34.22
N LEU A 465 -9.34 -4.53 -34.65
CA LEU A 465 -8.00 -4.50 -34.06
C LEU A 465 -7.31 -3.14 -34.25
N THR A 466 -7.47 -2.49 -35.42
CA THR A 466 -6.88 -1.16 -35.67
C THR A 466 -7.46 -0.05 -34.79
N LYS A 467 -8.60 -0.28 -34.12
CA LYS A 467 -9.17 0.65 -33.14
C LYS A 467 -8.52 0.52 -31.76
N LYS A 468 -7.67 -0.49 -31.53
CA LYS A 468 -6.97 -0.73 -30.27
C LYS A 468 -5.64 0.02 -30.24
N GLY A 469 -5.21 0.42 -29.04
CA GLY A 469 -3.92 1.09 -28.86
C GLY A 469 -2.75 0.14 -29.08
N VAL A 470 -1.58 0.67 -29.49
CA VAL A 470 -0.37 -0.12 -29.80
C VAL A 470 0.02 -1.05 -28.64
N LYS A 471 0.11 -0.51 -27.41
CA LYS A 471 0.44 -1.32 -26.21
C LYS A 471 -0.53 -2.48 -25.97
N GLN A 472 -1.80 -2.28 -26.27
CA GLN A 472 -2.82 -3.31 -26.10
C GLN A 472 -2.68 -4.40 -27.17
N LEU A 473 -2.31 -4.02 -28.41
CA LEU A 473 -2.02 -4.96 -29.48
C LEU A 473 -0.74 -5.77 -29.21
N GLU A 474 0.32 -5.13 -28.69
CA GLU A 474 1.55 -5.80 -28.23
C GLU A 474 1.23 -6.83 -27.15
N HIS A 475 0.41 -6.46 -26.16
CA HIS A 475 -0.04 -7.40 -25.12
C HIS A 475 -0.82 -8.59 -25.70
N TYR A 476 -1.73 -8.36 -26.65
CA TYR A 476 -2.44 -9.47 -27.31
C TYR A 476 -1.49 -10.37 -28.11
N GLN A 477 -0.49 -9.79 -28.76
CA GLN A 477 0.52 -10.55 -29.49
C GLN A 477 1.29 -11.48 -28.54
N ASP A 478 1.79 -10.96 -27.42
CA ASP A 478 2.52 -11.76 -26.43
C ASP A 478 1.69 -12.95 -25.93
N ILE A 479 0.41 -12.73 -25.63
CA ILE A 479 -0.48 -13.80 -25.16
C ILE A 479 -0.78 -14.81 -26.28
N ILE A 480 -0.99 -14.36 -27.51
CA ILE A 480 -1.20 -15.24 -28.66
C ILE A 480 0.03 -16.13 -28.89
N GLU A 481 1.23 -15.55 -28.84
CA GLU A 481 2.49 -16.28 -28.99
C GLU A 481 2.66 -17.33 -27.89
N GLN A 482 2.40 -16.97 -26.64
CA GLN A 482 2.43 -17.91 -25.52
C GLN A 482 1.41 -19.05 -25.69
N LYS A 483 0.15 -18.73 -26.04
CA LYS A 483 -0.88 -19.74 -26.26
C LYS A 483 -0.58 -20.66 -27.44
N ASN A 484 -0.01 -20.13 -28.51
CA ASN A 484 0.44 -20.95 -29.64
C ASN A 484 1.54 -21.92 -29.22
N ALA A 485 2.50 -21.49 -28.39
CA ALA A 485 3.53 -22.37 -27.87
C ALA A 485 2.93 -23.48 -26.98
N ASP A 486 1.98 -23.15 -26.11
CA ASP A 486 1.28 -24.12 -25.25
C ASP A 486 0.48 -25.14 -26.07
N PHE A 487 -0.25 -24.69 -27.09
CA PHE A 487 -1.00 -25.60 -27.97
C PHE A 487 -0.09 -26.50 -28.79
N SER A 488 1.03 -25.99 -29.31
CA SER A 488 2.01 -26.81 -30.03
C SER A 488 2.56 -27.93 -29.14
N ARG A 489 2.97 -27.62 -27.90
CA ARG A 489 3.40 -28.65 -26.94
C ARG A 489 2.30 -29.67 -26.65
N LYS A 490 1.04 -29.22 -26.53
CA LYS A 490 -0.08 -30.13 -26.28
C LYS A 490 -0.38 -31.03 -27.46
N ILE A 491 -0.26 -30.53 -28.68
CA ILE A 491 -0.38 -31.31 -29.92
C ILE A 491 0.70 -32.40 -29.96
N GLU A 492 1.96 -32.03 -29.73
CA GLU A 492 3.08 -33.00 -29.68
C GLU A 492 2.81 -34.12 -28.67
N GLN A 493 2.38 -33.77 -27.44
CA GLN A 493 2.02 -34.76 -26.42
C GLN A 493 0.89 -35.70 -26.89
N LEU A 494 -0.17 -35.15 -27.48
CA LEU A 494 -1.31 -35.95 -27.96
C LEU A 494 -0.93 -36.85 -29.14
N GLU A 495 -0.01 -36.43 -30.00
CA GLU A 495 0.53 -37.25 -31.09
C GLU A 495 1.35 -38.43 -30.57
N GLU A 496 2.17 -38.22 -29.53
CA GLU A 496 2.90 -39.29 -28.85
C GLU A 496 1.95 -40.29 -28.18
N GLU A 497 0.95 -39.81 -27.45
CA GLU A 497 -0.10 -40.65 -26.83
C GLU A 497 -0.86 -41.46 -27.89
N LEU A 498 -1.26 -40.83 -29.00
CA LEU A 498 -1.93 -41.50 -30.11
C LEU A 498 -1.06 -42.60 -30.73
N LYS A 499 0.25 -42.36 -30.88
CA LYS A 499 1.20 -43.34 -31.37
C LYS A 499 1.30 -44.54 -30.43
N ALA A 500 1.34 -44.31 -29.12
CA ALA A 500 1.35 -45.36 -28.10
C ALA A 500 0.05 -46.20 -28.15
N TYR A 501 -1.12 -45.55 -28.22
CA TYR A 501 -2.40 -46.27 -28.33
C TYR A 501 -2.51 -47.11 -29.61
N LYS A 502 -2.04 -46.59 -30.75
CA LYS A 502 -1.98 -47.37 -32.00
C LYS A 502 -1.11 -48.62 -31.85
N GLN A 503 -0.03 -48.55 -31.08
CA GLN A 503 0.80 -49.72 -30.77
C GLN A 503 0.07 -50.72 -29.87
N HIS A 504 -0.62 -50.25 -28.82
CA HIS A 504 -1.43 -51.10 -27.95
C HIS A 504 -2.52 -51.86 -28.72
N VAL A 505 -3.23 -51.19 -29.64
CA VAL A 505 -4.25 -51.82 -30.49
C VAL A 505 -3.66 -52.95 -31.33
N LYS A 506 -2.45 -52.74 -31.91
CA LYS A 506 -1.75 -53.79 -32.68
C LYS A 506 -1.41 -55.00 -31.81
N GLU A 507 -0.90 -54.78 -30.60
CA GLU A 507 -0.56 -55.87 -29.68
C GLU A 507 -1.79 -56.63 -29.17
N ILE A 508 -2.87 -55.92 -28.83
CA ILE A 508 -4.14 -56.53 -28.45
C ILE A 508 -4.72 -57.37 -29.59
N SER A 509 -4.63 -56.91 -30.84
CA SER A 509 -5.05 -57.69 -32.01
C SER A 509 -4.28 -59.00 -32.14
N LYS A 510 -2.95 -58.98 -31.96
CA LYS A 510 -2.13 -60.20 -31.97
C LYS A 510 -2.52 -61.18 -30.86
N ILE A 511 -2.86 -60.67 -29.67
CA ILE A 511 -3.32 -61.50 -28.55
C ILE A 511 -4.68 -62.13 -28.90
N LYS A 512 -5.60 -61.35 -29.46
CA LYS A 512 -6.91 -61.84 -29.92
C LYS A 512 -6.75 -63.00 -30.89
N ASP A 513 -5.91 -62.86 -31.92
CA ASP A 513 -5.66 -63.92 -32.91
C ASP A 513 -5.14 -65.21 -32.27
N LYS A 514 -4.25 -65.08 -31.26
CA LYS A 514 -3.72 -66.23 -30.49
C LYS A 514 -4.81 -66.91 -29.65
N VAL A 515 -5.68 -66.13 -29.02
CA VAL A 515 -6.80 -66.65 -28.23
C VAL A 515 -7.80 -67.38 -29.12
N GLU A 516 -8.15 -66.80 -30.27
CA GLU A 516 -9.03 -67.44 -31.25
C GLU A 516 -8.45 -68.77 -31.75
N LYS A 517 -7.15 -68.81 -32.06
CA LYS A 517 -6.47 -70.06 -32.44
C LYS A 517 -6.51 -71.10 -31.32
N ALA A 518 -6.22 -70.71 -30.08
CA ALA A 518 -6.25 -71.61 -28.93
C ALA A 518 -7.67 -72.14 -28.62
N LEU A 519 -8.70 -71.33 -28.85
CA LEU A 519 -10.09 -71.76 -28.72
C LEU A 519 -10.44 -72.81 -29.78
N LEU A 520 -10.07 -72.58 -31.05
CA LEU A 520 -10.29 -73.56 -32.13
C LEU A 520 -9.62 -74.90 -31.85
N GLU A 521 -8.37 -74.88 -31.35
CA GLU A 521 -7.64 -76.10 -30.94
C GLU A 521 -8.34 -76.85 -29.80
N LYS A 522 -9.01 -76.14 -28.87
CA LYS A 522 -9.74 -76.75 -27.76
C LYS A 522 -11.11 -77.29 -28.14
N THR A 523 -11.80 -76.67 -29.11
CA THR A 523 -13.16 -77.06 -29.52
C THR A 523 -13.18 -78.02 -30.71
N GLY A 524 -12.05 -78.21 -31.39
CA GLY A 524 -11.89 -79.09 -32.55
C GLY A 524 -11.55 -80.56 -32.24
N ASN A 525 -11.75 -81.00 -30.99
CA ASN A 525 -11.69 -82.41 -30.57
C ASN A 525 -13.06 -82.89 -30.10
#